data_AF-A0A2J4PWE3-F1
#
_entry.id   AF-A0A2J4PWE3-F1
#
_cell.length_a   1.000
_cell.length_b   1.000
_cell.length_c   1.000
_cell.angle_alpha   90.00
_cell.angle_beta   90.00
_cell.angle_gamma   90.00
#
_symmetry.space_group_name_H-M   'P 1'
#
loop_
_entity.id
_entity.type
_entity.pdbx_description
1 polymer ?
#
loop_
_entity_poly.entity_id
_entity_poly.type
_entity_poly.pdbx_seq_one_letter_code
_entity_poly.pdbx_strand_id
1 'polypeptide(L)'
;MTIFAVNAERAEQRESIAWLAAEAMYREVRLTPKPGLVDGENNGAHRDMNIALFMASIRAVSPWFPRFFAQGKATADLPAPQTLLAIRPTGLACEQAMFNATGGVNTHKGGIFSLGLLCAAAGRLVKRNQMLSQRNLCEETRAMCAGLVSQELKRKGLAKTKGEHIFQRFGLSGARGEAENGFYTVRQFGLPQWQKARREGLSEQDALLRMLLALMAFNPDTNVVSRG
;
A
#
# COMPACT_ATOMS: atom_id res chain seq x y z
N MET A 1 1.24 -10.78 -35.12
CA MET A 1 2.61 -10.54 -34.61
C MET A 1 2.51 -9.79 -33.29
N THR A 2 2.84 -10.29 -32.10
CA THR A 2 3.28 -11.62 -31.69
C THR A 2 3.04 -11.68 -30.18
N ILE A 3 2.09 -12.51 -29.72
CA ILE A 3 1.85 -12.83 -28.31
C ILE A 3 3.02 -13.66 -27.71
N PHE A 4 4.02 -13.98 -28.52
CA PHE A 4 5.23 -14.71 -28.13
C PHE A 4 6.39 -13.83 -27.60
N ALA A 5 6.33 -12.50 -27.70
CA ALA A 5 7.42 -11.63 -27.21
C ALA A 5 7.38 -11.43 -25.67
N VAL A 6 6.28 -11.77 -25.00
CA VAL A 6 6.14 -11.60 -23.53
C VAL A 6 6.65 -12.82 -22.75
N ASN A 7 6.91 -13.95 -23.43
CA ASN A 7 7.27 -15.22 -22.77
C ASN A 7 8.77 -15.54 -22.73
N ALA A 8 9.64 -14.70 -23.32
CA ALA A 8 11.08 -14.94 -23.35
C ALA A 8 11.88 -14.25 -22.22
N GLU A 9 11.29 -13.30 -21.49
CA GLU A 9 11.96 -12.60 -20.35
C GLU A 9 11.61 -13.19 -18.97
N ARG A 10 10.84 -14.28 -18.91
CA ARG A 10 10.47 -14.94 -17.64
C ARG A 10 11.56 -15.83 -17.03
N ALA A 11 12.75 -15.87 -17.62
CA ALA A 11 13.90 -16.58 -17.08
C ALA A 11 14.82 -15.61 -16.32
N GLU A 12 14.89 -15.78 -14.99
CA GLU A 12 15.91 -15.22 -14.07
C GLU A 12 15.88 -13.72 -13.66
N GLN A 13 14.73 -13.04 -13.63
CA GLN A 13 14.64 -11.82 -12.82
C GLN A 13 14.34 -12.19 -11.37
N ARG A 14 15.29 -11.94 -10.45
CA ARG A 14 14.95 -11.74 -9.03
C ARG A 14 13.87 -10.65 -9.00
N GLU A 15 12.65 -11.00 -8.62
CA GLU A 15 11.52 -10.07 -8.58
C GLU A 15 11.91 -8.84 -7.75
N SER A 16 12.00 -7.67 -8.41
CA SER A 16 12.37 -6.44 -7.69
C SER A 16 11.24 -6.05 -6.73
N ILE A 17 11.57 -5.37 -5.62
CA ILE A 17 10.57 -4.86 -4.68
C ILE A 17 9.53 -3.96 -5.37
N ALA A 18 9.94 -3.23 -6.42
CA ALA A 18 9.03 -2.42 -7.21
C ALA A 18 8.04 -3.25 -8.02
N TRP A 19 8.48 -4.38 -8.57
CA TRP A 19 7.61 -5.33 -9.26
C TRP A 19 6.62 -5.98 -8.27
N LEU A 20 7.11 -6.42 -7.10
CA LEU A 20 6.26 -6.98 -6.04
C LEU A 20 5.18 -6.00 -5.58
N ALA A 21 5.49 -4.70 -5.51
CA ALA A 21 4.50 -3.68 -5.18
C ALA A 21 3.41 -3.56 -6.25
N ALA A 22 3.77 -3.54 -7.53
CA ALA A 22 2.81 -3.52 -8.63
C ALA A 22 1.96 -4.80 -8.67
N GLU A 23 2.58 -5.96 -8.49
CA GLU A 23 1.91 -7.26 -8.44
C GLU A 23 0.95 -7.35 -7.25
N ALA A 24 1.32 -6.81 -6.08
CA ALA A 24 0.42 -6.75 -4.92
C ALA A 24 -0.85 -5.95 -5.23
N MET A 25 -0.76 -4.82 -5.95
CA MET A 25 -1.94 -4.06 -6.37
C MET A 25 -2.80 -4.87 -7.35
N TYR A 26 -2.17 -5.55 -8.31
CA TYR A 26 -2.89 -6.40 -9.26
C TYR A 26 -3.63 -7.55 -8.57
N ARG A 27 -2.97 -8.24 -7.62
CA ARG A 27 -3.58 -9.31 -6.82
C ARG A 27 -4.71 -8.80 -5.94
N GLU A 28 -4.55 -7.63 -5.32
CA GLU A 28 -5.60 -7.02 -4.51
C GLU A 28 -6.87 -6.80 -5.34
N VAL A 29 -6.77 -6.19 -6.53
CA VAL A 29 -7.93 -5.89 -7.38
C VAL A 29 -8.60 -7.15 -7.92
N ARG A 30 -7.81 -8.18 -8.25
CA ARG A 30 -8.33 -9.43 -8.81
C ARG A 30 -8.87 -10.41 -7.80
N LEU A 31 -8.50 -10.28 -6.53
CA LEU A 31 -9.06 -11.09 -5.47
C LEU A 31 -10.58 -10.93 -5.50
N THR A 32 -11.30 -12.04 -5.62
CA THR A 32 -12.76 -12.08 -5.81
C THR A 32 -13.29 -13.31 -5.07
N PRO A 33 -14.43 -13.23 -4.35
CA PRO A 33 -15.22 -12.02 -4.09
C PRO A 33 -14.63 -11.15 -2.95
N LYS A 34 -14.77 -9.81 -3.02
CA LYS A 34 -14.42 -8.89 -1.93
C LYS A 34 -15.64 -8.10 -1.46
N PRO A 35 -16.34 -8.57 -0.41
CA PRO A 35 -17.56 -7.91 0.08
C PRO A 35 -17.40 -6.41 0.32
N GLY A 36 -18.22 -5.61 -0.37
CA GLY A 36 -18.24 -4.15 -0.24
C GLY A 36 -17.12 -3.39 -0.97
N LEU A 37 -16.13 -4.09 -1.52
CA LEU A 37 -15.01 -3.53 -2.29
C LEU A 37 -15.18 -3.81 -3.79
N VAL A 38 -14.44 -3.09 -4.63
CA VAL A 38 -14.38 -3.37 -6.08
C VAL A 38 -13.57 -4.64 -6.31
N ASP A 39 -14.10 -5.58 -7.07
CA ASP A 39 -13.43 -6.84 -7.46
C ASP A 39 -13.68 -7.21 -8.94
N GLY A 40 -13.42 -8.47 -9.30
CA GLY A 40 -13.64 -8.99 -10.65
C GLY A 40 -15.10 -9.20 -11.04
N GLU A 41 -16.01 -9.25 -10.08
CA GLU A 41 -17.43 -9.50 -10.31
C GLU A 41 -18.28 -8.23 -10.27
N ASN A 42 -17.93 -7.26 -9.39
CA ASN A 42 -18.73 -6.06 -9.19
C ASN A 42 -17.93 -4.88 -8.60
N ASN A 43 -18.61 -3.74 -8.40
CA ASN A 43 -18.02 -2.53 -7.85
C ASN A 43 -18.19 -2.40 -6.32
N GLY A 44 -18.71 -3.42 -5.64
CA GLY A 44 -19.03 -3.39 -4.23
C GLY A 44 -19.99 -2.24 -3.89
N ALA A 45 -19.68 -1.49 -2.83
CA ALA A 45 -20.47 -0.32 -2.42
C ALA A 45 -20.18 0.95 -3.25
N HIS A 46 -19.29 0.87 -4.25
CA HIS A 46 -18.84 2.03 -5.01
C HIS A 46 -19.69 2.30 -6.26
N ARG A 47 -19.89 3.59 -6.55
CA ARG A 47 -20.56 4.07 -7.78
C ARG A 47 -19.62 4.85 -8.69
N ASP A 48 -18.45 5.23 -8.18
CA ASP A 48 -17.47 6.11 -8.80
C ASP A 48 -16.25 5.35 -9.37
N MET A 49 -16.10 4.06 -9.07
CA MET A 49 -14.96 3.26 -9.48
C MET A 49 -15.33 1.82 -9.85
N ASN A 50 -14.53 1.21 -10.72
CA ASN A 50 -14.68 -0.16 -11.20
C ASN A 50 -13.31 -0.79 -11.51
N ILE A 51 -13.28 -2.09 -11.79
CA ILE A 51 -12.02 -2.82 -12.06
C ILE A 51 -11.19 -2.21 -13.20
N ALA A 52 -11.83 -1.65 -14.24
CA ALA A 52 -11.11 -1.05 -15.37
C ALA A 52 -10.31 0.20 -14.94
N LEU A 53 -10.90 1.04 -14.07
CA LEU A 53 -10.21 2.19 -13.47
C LEU A 53 -9.07 1.76 -12.54
N PHE A 54 -9.27 0.70 -11.76
CA PHE A 54 -8.19 0.13 -10.94
C PHE A 54 -7.03 -0.37 -11.81
N MET A 55 -7.31 -1.08 -12.90
CA MET A 55 -6.27 -1.55 -13.85
C MET A 55 -5.55 -0.39 -14.55
N ALA A 56 -6.28 0.66 -14.94
CA ALA A 56 -5.69 1.88 -15.50
C ALA A 56 -4.76 2.57 -14.48
N SER A 57 -5.20 2.65 -13.23
CA SER A 57 -4.39 3.17 -12.12
C SER A 57 -3.13 2.35 -11.88
N ILE A 58 -3.19 1.01 -11.87
CA ILE A 58 -2.01 0.16 -11.67
C ILE A 58 -0.98 0.46 -12.75
N ARG A 59 -1.38 0.50 -14.02
CA ARG A 59 -0.46 0.86 -15.12
C ARG A 59 0.20 2.22 -14.95
N ALA A 60 -0.55 3.22 -14.46
CA ALA A 60 -0.03 4.56 -14.23
C ALA A 60 0.91 4.66 -13.01
N VAL A 61 0.67 3.85 -11.98
CA VAL A 61 1.39 3.87 -10.70
C VAL A 61 2.64 3.00 -10.72
N SER A 62 2.62 1.83 -11.36
CA SER A 62 3.74 0.86 -11.34
C SER A 62 5.13 1.45 -11.66
N PRO A 63 5.29 2.36 -12.64
CA PRO A 63 6.59 2.97 -12.94
C PRO A 63 7.16 3.86 -11.83
N TRP A 64 6.38 4.20 -10.80
CA TRP A 64 6.80 5.03 -9.68
C TRP A 64 7.47 4.25 -8.55
N PHE A 65 7.16 2.96 -8.37
CA PHE A 65 7.75 2.15 -7.30
C PHE A 65 9.29 2.08 -7.32
N PRO A 66 9.95 1.96 -8.50
CA PRO A 66 11.42 2.05 -8.56
C PRO A 66 11.96 3.39 -8.06
N ARG A 67 11.19 4.49 -8.22
CA ARG A 67 11.61 5.83 -7.78
C ARG A 67 11.59 5.95 -6.26
N PHE A 68 10.57 5.41 -5.60
CA PHE A 68 10.53 5.31 -4.13
C PHE A 68 11.72 4.52 -3.59
N PHE A 69 12.00 3.37 -4.20
CA PHE A 69 13.15 2.53 -3.83
C PHE A 69 14.48 3.27 -4.01
N ALA A 70 14.67 3.95 -5.15
CA ALA A 70 15.87 4.74 -5.42
C ALA A 70 16.06 5.88 -4.41
N GLN A 71 14.98 6.60 -4.06
CA GLN A 71 15.02 7.66 -3.06
C GLN A 71 15.33 7.10 -1.65
N GLY A 72 14.79 5.93 -1.33
CA GLY A 72 15.13 5.18 -0.12
C GLY A 72 16.63 4.89 -0.04
N LYS A 73 17.23 4.37 -1.12
CA LYS A 73 18.67 4.17 -1.21
C LYS A 73 19.45 5.47 -1.04
N ALA A 74 19.04 6.53 -1.73
CA ALA A 74 19.74 7.82 -1.72
C ALA A 74 19.74 8.50 -0.34
N THR A 75 18.73 8.22 0.48
CA THR A 75 18.56 8.84 1.80
C THR A 75 18.97 7.91 2.94
N ALA A 76 19.46 6.71 2.67
CA ALA A 76 19.74 5.67 3.68
C ALA A 76 20.70 6.12 4.78
N ASP A 77 21.62 7.03 4.48
CA ASP A 77 22.61 7.54 5.44
C ASP A 77 22.06 8.70 6.29
N LEU A 78 20.85 9.17 5.98
CA LEU A 78 20.12 10.19 6.74
C LEU A 78 19.24 9.57 7.83
N PRO A 79 18.86 10.34 8.87
CA PRO A 79 17.82 9.94 9.81
C PRO A 79 16.56 9.48 9.09
N ALA A 80 15.96 8.38 9.52
CA ALA A 80 14.85 7.73 8.80
C ALA A 80 13.67 8.66 8.45
N PRO A 81 13.22 9.58 9.33
CA PRO A 81 12.16 10.53 8.99
C PRO A 81 12.49 11.44 7.78
N GLN A 82 13.76 11.68 7.47
CA GLN A 82 14.14 12.46 6.29
C GLN A 82 13.82 11.74 4.98
N THR A 83 13.81 10.39 4.96
CA THR A 83 13.34 9.66 3.77
C THR A 83 11.88 9.92 3.50
N LEU A 84 11.03 9.97 4.53
CA LEU A 84 9.61 10.30 4.35
C LEU A 84 9.44 11.68 3.73
N LEU A 85 10.20 12.69 4.19
CA LEU A 85 10.18 14.02 3.59
C LEU A 85 10.63 13.98 2.11
N ALA A 86 11.69 13.23 1.82
CA ALA A 86 12.27 13.15 0.48
C ALA A 86 11.37 12.42 -0.54
N ILE A 87 10.55 11.45 -0.12
CA ILE A 87 9.64 10.72 -1.03
C ILE A 87 8.29 11.41 -1.23
N ARG A 88 7.96 12.46 -0.47
CA ARG A 88 6.66 13.16 -0.60
C ARG A 88 6.40 13.72 -2.00
N PRO A 89 7.33 14.43 -2.65
CA PRO A 89 7.12 14.90 -4.03
C PRO A 89 6.87 13.73 -5.00
N THR A 90 7.60 12.62 -4.85
CA THR A 90 7.39 11.40 -5.63
C THR A 90 5.99 10.82 -5.41
N GLY A 91 5.53 10.77 -4.16
CA GLY A 91 4.19 10.33 -3.80
C GLY A 91 3.09 11.19 -4.42
N LEU A 92 3.20 12.52 -4.30
CA LEU A 92 2.23 13.44 -4.88
C LEU A 92 2.16 13.33 -6.40
N ALA A 93 3.31 13.21 -7.07
CA ALA A 93 3.35 13.03 -8.52
C ALA A 93 2.79 11.66 -8.97
N CYS A 94 3.00 10.60 -8.17
CA CYS A 94 2.41 9.28 -8.38
C CYS A 94 0.87 9.32 -8.21
N GLU A 95 0.37 9.99 -7.16
CA GLU A 95 -1.07 10.22 -6.97
C GLU A 95 -1.67 11.00 -8.15
N GLN A 96 -0.97 12.03 -8.66
CA GLN A 96 -1.44 12.77 -9.83
C GLN A 96 -1.49 11.90 -11.09
N ALA A 97 -0.50 11.03 -11.29
CA ALA A 97 -0.51 10.07 -12.40
C ALA A 97 -1.72 9.11 -12.30
N MET A 98 -2.04 8.63 -11.10
CA MET A 98 -3.26 7.87 -10.85
C MET A 98 -4.50 8.69 -11.22
N PHE A 99 -4.67 9.90 -10.67
CA PHE A 99 -5.84 10.73 -10.91
C PHE A 99 -6.02 11.06 -12.40
N ASN A 100 -4.94 11.34 -13.13
CA ASN A 100 -5.00 11.58 -14.57
C ASN A 100 -5.50 10.34 -15.32
N ALA A 101 -5.04 9.14 -14.94
CA ALA A 101 -5.43 7.88 -15.57
C ALA A 101 -6.86 7.44 -15.23
N THR A 102 -7.43 7.95 -14.13
CA THR A 102 -8.75 7.55 -13.62
C THR A 102 -9.80 8.66 -13.72
N GLY A 103 -9.52 9.77 -14.40
CA GLY A 103 -10.46 10.89 -14.53
C GLY A 103 -10.79 11.57 -13.19
N GLY A 104 -9.82 11.62 -12.26
CA GLY A 104 -9.97 12.23 -10.94
C GLY A 104 -10.47 11.27 -9.85
N VAL A 105 -10.75 10.01 -10.17
CA VAL A 105 -11.23 9.02 -9.20
C VAL A 105 -10.08 8.49 -8.34
N ASN A 106 -10.26 8.50 -7.02
CA ASN A 106 -9.29 7.95 -6.07
C ASN A 106 -9.41 6.42 -5.95
N THR A 107 -8.64 5.67 -6.74
CA THR A 107 -8.63 4.20 -6.69
C THR A 107 -7.61 3.65 -5.70
N HIS A 108 -6.39 4.19 -5.66
CA HIS A 108 -5.25 3.60 -4.95
C HIS A 108 -4.42 4.57 -4.10
N LYS A 109 -4.92 5.74 -3.71
CA LYS A 109 -4.10 6.69 -2.90
C LYS A 109 -3.50 6.04 -1.63
N GLY A 110 -4.29 5.21 -0.92
CA GLY A 110 -3.80 4.45 0.22
C GLY A 110 -2.76 3.37 -0.14
N GLY A 111 -2.95 2.70 -1.28
CA GLY A 111 -2.01 1.72 -1.82
C GLY A 111 -0.67 2.35 -2.21
N ILE A 112 -0.70 3.50 -2.88
CA ILE A 112 0.49 4.30 -3.24
C ILE A 112 1.26 4.68 -1.97
N PHE A 113 0.56 5.17 -0.94
CA PHE A 113 1.18 5.53 0.33
C PHE A 113 1.89 4.33 0.98
N SER A 114 1.17 3.22 1.21
CA SER A 114 1.72 2.07 1.93
C SER A 114 2.84 1.37 1.14
N LEU A 115 2.64 1.11 -0.15
CA LEU A 115 3.63 0.42 -0.98
C LEU A 115 4.83 1.33 -1.30
N GLY A 116 4.62 2.64 -1.50
CA GLY A 116 5.70 3.59 -1.67
C GLY A 116 6.63 3.66 -0.44
N LEU A 117 6.05 3.61 0.77
CA LEU A 117 6.83 3.52 2.01
C LEU A 117 7.63 2.23 2.10
N LEU A 118 7.04 1.08 1.75
CA LEU A 118 7.73 -0.21 1.76
C LEU A 118 8.86 -0.25 0.72
N CYS A 119 8.65 0.30 -0.48
CA CYS A 119 9.70 0.42 -1.49
C CYS A 119 10.86 1.29 -0.99
N ALA A 120 10.57 2.44 -0.38
CA ALA A 120 11.60 3.33 0.17
C ALA A 120 12.35 2.69 1.36
N ALA A 121 11.64 2.02 2.27
CA ALA A 121 12.23 1.25 3.36
C ALA A 121 13.17 0.15 2.83
N ALA A 122 12.74 -0.59 1.82
CA ALA A 122 13.58 -1.60 1.16
C ALA A 122 14.85 -0.98 0.55
N GLY A 123 14.73 0.21 -0.06
CA GLY A 123 15.88 0.94 -0.59
C GLY A 123 16.92 1.27 0.49
N ARG A 124 16.46 1.75 1.65
CA ARG A 124 17.34 2.05 2.80
C ARG A 124 18.05 0.79 3.31
N LEU A 125 17.30 -0.29 3.52
CA LEU A 125 17.82 -1.57 3.99
C LEU A 125 18.87 -2.14 3.03
N VAL A 126 18.58 -2.14 1.73
CA VAL A 126 19.52 -2.62 0.70
C VAL A 126 20.81 -1.81 0.69
N LYS A 127 20.74 -0.48 0.77
CA LYS A 127 21.94 0.39 0.82
C LYS A 127 22.81 0.09 2.04
N ARG A 128 22.21 -0.33 3.16
CA ARG A 128 22.88 -0.69 4.41
C ARG A 128 23.28 -2.16 4.51
N ASN A 129 23.13 -2.93 3.43
CA ASN A 129 23.35 -4.38 3.41
C ASN A 129 22.54 -5.15 4.47
N GLN A 130 21.34 -4.67 4.80
CA GLN A 130 20.42 -5.33 5.72
C GLN A 130 19.47 -6.26 4.96
N MET A 131 19.13 -7.39 5.58
CA MET A 131 18.20 -8.36 5.02
C MET A 131 16.82 -7.74 4.79
N LEU A 132 16.24 -8.00 3.61
CA LEU A 132 14.84 -7.71 3.35
C LEU A 132 13.97 -8.80 3.98
N SER A 133 13.41 -8.50 5.13
CA SER A 133 12.44 -9.35 5.82
C SER A 133 11.20 -8.54 6.16
N GLN A 134 10.07 -9.22 6.38
CA GLN A 134 8.83 -8.58 6.83
C GLN A 134 9.08 -7.72 8.08
N ARG A 135 9.86 -8.23 9.03
CA ARG A 135 10.25 -7.51 10.25
C ARG A 135 11.03 -6.24 9.94
N ASN A 136 12.13 -6.35 9.18
CA ASN A 136 13.01 -5.22 8.91
C ASN A 136 12.31 -4.14 8.09
N LEU A 137 11.47 -4.52 7.12
CA LEU A 137 10.66 -3.58 6.34
C LEU A 137 9.70 -2.79 7.24
N CYS A 138 8.97 -3.48 8.11
CA CYS A 138 8.01 -2.83 9.01
C CYS A 138 8.70 -1.95 10.07
N GLU A 139 9.86 -2.39 10.58
CA GLU A 139 10.67 -1.59 11.51
C GLU A 139 11.24 -0.33 10.86
N GLU A 140 11.77 -0.43 9.64
CA GLU A 140 12.28 0.73 8.91
C GLU A 140 11.14 1.67 8.50
N THR A 141 9.98 1.16 8.06
CA THR A 141 8.81 2.01 7.80
C THR A 141 8.34 2.75 9.06
N ARG A 142 8.29 2.08 10.22
CA ARG A 142 8.01 2.71 11.51
C ARG A 142 9.01 3.82 11.81
N ALA A 143 10.31 3.57 11.62
CA ALA A 143 11.35 4.58 11.85
C ALA A 143 11.21 5.79 10.91
N MET A 144 10.89 5.54 9.63
CA MET A 144 10.62 6.59 8.64
C MET A 144 9.37 7.42 8.99
N CYS A 145 8.36 6.80 9.59
CA CYS A 145 7.08 7.43 9.92
C CYS A 145 7.01 7.92 11.38
N ALA A 146 8.12 7.89 12.12
CA ALA A 146 8.13 8.31 13.51
C ALA A 146 7.71 9.78 13.65
N GLY A 147 6.70 10.03 14.47
CA GLY A 147 6.09 11.35 14.69
C GLY A 147 5.01 11.72 13.67
N LEU A 148 4.73 10.92 12.64
CA LEU A 148 3.81 11.26 11.55
C LEU A 148 2.41 11.63 12.05
N VAL A 149 1.80 10.82 12.92
CA VAL A 149 0.47 11.10 13.47
C VAL A 149 0.50 12.36 14.33
N SER A 150 1.52 12.52 15.18
CA SER A 150 1.61 13.71 16.04
C SER A 150 1.82 15.02 15.25
N GLN A 151 2.60 14.97 14.18
CA GLN A 151 2.95 16.14 13.37
C GLN A 151 1.86 16.50 12.36
N GLU A 152 1.13 15.53 11.81
CA GLU A 152 0.13 15.77 10.77
C GLU A 152 -1.31 15.75 11.27
N LEU A 153 -1.63 14.88 12.23
CA LEU A 153 -3.02 14.67 12.67
C LEU A 153 -3.36 15.41 13.97
N LYS A 154 -2.38 15.58 14.88
CA LYS A 154 -2.60 16.31 16.17
C LYS A 154 -2.41 17.83 16.06
N ARG A 155 -1.96 18.37 14.92
CA ARG A 155 -1.88 19.83 14.73
C ARG A 155 -3.29 20.43 14.80
N LYS A 156 -3.51 21.31 15.78
CA LYS A 156 -4.77 22.05 15.92
C LYS A 156 -4.90 23.03 14.75
N GLY A 157 -5.87 22.79 13.87
CA GLY A 157 -6.15 23.59 12.68
C GLY A 157 -7.33 23.02 11.89
N LEU A 158 -7.79 23.75 10.86
CA LEU A 158 -8.80 23.26 9.93
C LEU A 158 -8.28 22.00 9.24
N ALA A 159 -8.98 20.87 9.43
CA ALA A 159 -8.67 19.63 8.75
C ALA A 159 -8.81 19.82 7.23
N LYS A 160 -7.79 19.38 6.48
CA LYS A 160 -7.69 19.53 5.02
C LYS A 160 -7.95 18.21 4.29
N THR A 161 -7.86 17.09 4.99
CA THR A 161 -8.10 15.76 4.43
C THR A 161 -9.20 15.03 5.19
N LYS A 162 -9.92 14.12 4.50
CA LYS A 162 -10.91 13.24 5.15
C LYS A 162 -10.32 12.49 6.34
N GLY A 163 -9.06 12.03 6.24
CA GLY A 163 -8.36 11.35 7.33
C GLY A 163 -8.11 12.24 8.54
N GLU A 164 -7.81 13.53 8.36
CA GLU A 164 -7.68 14.49 9.48
C GLU A 164 -9.03 14.74 10.17
N HIS A 165 -10.11 14.90 9.40
CA HIS A 165 -11.45 15.04 9.98
C HIS A 165 -11.85 13.81 10.81
N ILE A 166 -11.58 12.60 10.29
CA ILE A 166 -11.89 11.36 10.98
C ILE A 166 -11.02 11.20 12.24
N PHE A 167 -9.74 11.56 12.19
CA PHE A 167 -8.88 11.55 13.36
C PHE A 167 -9.36 12.53 14.43
N GLN A 168 -9.71 13.76 14.06
CA GLN A 168 -10.20 14.76 15.01
C GLN A 168 -11.52 14.34 15.67
N ARG A 169 -12.41 13.66 14.92
CA ARG A 169 -13.73 13.27 15.41
C ARG A 169 -13.75 11.94 16.18
N PHE A 170 -12.92 10.97 15.80
CA PHE A 170 -12.99 9.59 16.31
C PHE A 170 -11.65 9.05 16.84
N GLY A 171 -10.56 9.81 16.77
CA GLY A 171 -9.22 9.36 17.17
C GLY A 171 -8.58 8.33 16.24
N LEU A 172 -9.21 8.02 15.09
CA LEU A 172 -8.74 7.00 14.16
C LEU A 172 -7.62 7.56 13.26
N SER A 173 -6.40 7.07 13.45
CA SER A 173 -5.20 7.51 12.71
C SER A 173 -5.10 7.00 11.28
N GLY A 174 -5.90 5.98 10.92
CA GLY A 174 -5.93 5.37 9.59
C GLY A 174 -4.57 4.90 9.10
N ALA A 175 -4.34 4.98 7.78
CA ALA A 175 -3.11 4.51 7.13
C ALA A 175 -1.82 5.12 7.70
N ARG A 176 -1.87 6.38 8.17
CA ARG A 176 -0.71 7.04 8.79
C ARG A 176 -0.32 6.38 10.11
N GLY A 177 -1.30 6.04 10.94
CA GLY A 177 -1.06 5.33 12.19
C GLY A 177 -0.62 3.88 11.98
N GLU A 178 -1.15 3.21 10.95
CA GLU A 178 -0.63 1.89 10.55
C GLU A 178 0.85 2.00 10.17
N ALA A 179 1.22 2.93 9.29
CA ALA A 179 2.62 3.12 8.88
C ALA A 179 3.54 3.47 10.07
N GLU A 180 3.12 4.37 10.96
CA GLU A 180 3.88 4.72 12.18
C GLU A 180 3.99 3.54 13.17
N ASN A 181 3.07 2.58 13.15
CA ASN A 181 3.16 1.34 13.93
C ASN A 181 3.76 0.16 13.14
N GLY A 182 4.32 0.41 11.96
CA GLY A 182 4.91 -0.60 11.09
C GLY A 182 3.88 -1.63 10.61
N PHE A 183 2.72 -1.17 10.15
CA PHE A 183 1.59 -1.97 9.66
C PHE A 183 1.11 -3.02 10.67
N TYR A 184 0.87 -2.60 11.91
CA TYR A 184 0.48 -3.46 13.02
C TYR A 184 -0.67 -4.42 12.66
N THR A 185 -1.73 -3.91 12.02
CA THR A 185 -2.91 -4.71 11.70
C THR A 185 -2.58 -5.83 10.71
N VAL A 186 -1.74 -5.54 9.71
CA VAL A 186 -1.24 -6.56 8.77
C VAL A 186 -0.40 -7.60 9.49
N ARG A 187 0.51 -7.17 10.38
CA ARG A 187 1.43 -8.08 11.09
C ARG A 187 0.73 -9.00 12.08
N GLN A 188 -0.24 -8.47 12.83
CA GLN A 188 -0.87 -9.19 13.93
C GLN A 188 -2.10 -10.00 13.51
N PHE A 189 -2.85 -9.51 12.50
CA PHE A 189 -4.14 -10.10 12.16
C PHE A 189 -4.19 -10.64 10.73
N GLY A 190 -3.66 -9.90 9.74
CA GLY A 190 -3.73 -10.31 8.34
C GLY A 190 -2.79 -11.47 7.99
N LEU A 191 -1.48 -11.22 8.10
CA LEU A 191 -0.43 -12.15 7.67
C LEU A 191 -0.50 -13.52 8.39
N PRO A 192 -0.77 -13.61 9.70
CA PRO A 192 -0.90 -14.90 10.38
C PRO A 192 -2.03 -15.76 9.81
N GLN A 193 -3.14 -15.15 9.38
CA GLN A 193 -4.28 -15.87 8.80
C GLN A 193 -3.97 -16.38 7.40
N TRP A 194 -3.29 -15.56 6.58
CA TRP A 194 -2.78 -16.02 5.28
C TRP A 194 -1.82 -17.21 5.47
N GLN A 195 -0.83 -17.08 6.36
CA GLN A 195 0.16 -18.13 6.62
C GLN A 195 -0.50 -19.42 7.15
N LYS A 196 -1.48 -19.29 8.05
CA LYS A 196 -2.25 -20.43 8.56
C LYS A 196 -3.01 -21.12 7.44
N ALA A 197 -3.74 -20.38 6.61
CA ALA A 197 -4.47 -20.93 5.47
C ALA A 197 -3.53 -21.65 4.48
N ARG A 198 -2.36 -21.08 4.18
CA ARG A 198 -1.36 -21.72 3.33
C ARG A 198 -0.81 -23.02 3.93
N ARG A 199 -0.57 -23.08 5.24
CA ARG A 199 -0.18 -24.31 5.95
C ARG A 199 -1.27 -25.39 5.95
N GLU A 200 -2.53 -24.97 5.96
CA GLU A 200 -3.69 -25.86 5.85
C GLU A 200 -3.93 -26.36 4.41
N GLY A 201 -3.10 -25.97 3.44
CA GLY A 201 -3.20 -26.42 2.05
C GLY A 201 -4.24 -25.68 1.21
N LEU A 202 -4.80 -24.59 1.72
CA LEU A 202 -5.77 -23.78 0.96
C LEU A 202 -5.12 -23.12 -0.25
N SER A 203 -5.93 -22.83 -1.27
CA SER A 203 -5.51 -22.06 -2.44
C SER A 203 -4.98 -20.68 -2.03
N GLU A 204 -4.16 -20.05 -2.87
CA GLU A 204 -3.67 -18.70 -2.58
C GLU A 204 -4.83 -17.70 -2.48
N GLN A 205 -5.83 -17.85 -3.35
CA GLN A 205 -7.04 -17.04 -3.34
C GLN A 205 -7.78 -17.16 -2.01
N ASP A 206 -8.04 -18.39 -1.52
CA ASP A 206 -8.72 -18.59 -0.23
C ASP A 206 -7.91 -18.05 0.95
N ALA A 207 -6.58 -18.18 0.91
CA ALA A 207 -5.70 -17.63 1.93
C ALA A 207 -5.75 -16.09 1.96
N LEU A 208 -5.80 -15.44 0.79
CA LEU A 208 -5.97 -14.00 0.66
C LEU A 208 -7.36 -13.54 1.12
N LEU A 209 -8.43 -14.29 0.81
CA LEU A 209 -9.78 -14.01 1.29
C LEU A 209 -9.86 -14.12 2.83
N ARG A 210 -9.23 -15.13 3.43
CA ARG A 210 -9.13 -15.24 4.90
C ARG A 210 -8.37 -14.08 5.53
N MET A 211 -7.29 -13.65 4.89
CA MET A 211 -6.55 -12.45 5.31
C MET A 211 -7.42 -11.19 5.21
N LEU A 212 -8.18 -11.02 4.13
CA LEU A 212 -9.10 -9.89 3.96
C LEU A 212 -10.15 -9.86 5.09
N LEU A 213 -10.81 -10.98 5.38
CA LEU A 213 -11.80 -11.06 6.46
C LEU A 213 -11.20 -10.70 7.82
N ALA A 214 -9.99 -11.19 8.10
CA ALA A 214 -9.29 -10.83 9.33
C ALA A 214 -8.97 -9.33 9.38
N LEU A 215 -8.48 -8.74 8.29
CA LEU A 215 -8.24 -7.30 8.22
C LEU A 215 -9.54 -6.50 8.42
N MET A 216 -10.65 -6.91 7.80
CA MET A 216 -11.95 -6.25 7.98
C MET A 216 -12.46 -6.33 9.43
N ALA A 217 -12.17 -7.40 10.15
CA ALA A 217 -12.60 -7.58 11.53
C ALA A 217 -11.81 -6.71 12.54
N PHE A 218 -10.54 -6.41 12.25
CA PHE A 218 -9.65 -5.74 13.20
C PHE A 218 -9.24 -4.32 12.79
N ASN A 219 -9.37 -3.95 11.51
CA ASN A 219 -9.05 -2.61 11.04
C ASN A 219 -10.20 -1.65 11.37
N PRO A 220 -9.97 -0.60 12.17
CA PRO A 220 -10.96 0.46 12.35
C PRO A 220 -11.01 1.34 11.10
N ASP A 221 -11.68 0.83 10.07
CA ASP A 221 -11.62 1.40 8.72
C ASP A 221 -12.29 2.78 8.65
N THR A 222 -11.46 3.79 8.43
CA THR A 222 -11.89 5.16 8.24
C THR A 222 -12.86 5.34 7.04
N ASN A 223 -12.77 4.49 6.01
CA ASN A 223 -13.69 4.54 4.88
C ASN A 223 -15.10 4.09 5.27
N VAL A 224 -15.22 3.05 6.10
CA VAL A 224 -16.51 2.60 6.66
C VAL A 224 -17.12 3.71 7.50
N VAL A 225 -16.36 4.26 8.44
CA VAL A 225 -16.81 5.37 9.31
C VAL A 225 -17.27 6.59 8.48
N SER A 226 -16.62 6.87 7.36
CA SER A 226 -17.01 7.99 6.49
C SER A 226 -18.31 7.78 5.71
N ARG A 227 -18.79 6.53 5.59
CA ARG A 227 -19.94 6.15 4.77
C ARG A 227 -21.20 5.81 5.58
N GLY A 228 -21.06 5.67 6.90
CA GLY A 228 -22.15 5.34 7.83
C GLY A 228 -21.96 3.97 8.42
#